data_AF-A0A2E5F2U3-F1
#
_entry.id   AF-A0A2E5F2U3-F1
#
_cell.length_a   1.000
_cell.length_b   1.000
_cell.length_c   1.000
_cell.angle_alpha   90.00
_cell.angle_beta   90.00
_cell.angle_gamma   90.00
#
_symmetry.space_group_name_H-M   'P 1'
#
loop_
_entity.id
_entity.type
_entity.pdbx_description
1 polymer ?
#
loop_
_entity_poly.entity_id
_entity_poly.type
_entity_poly.pdbx_seq_one_letter_code
_entity_poly.pdbx_strand_id
1 'polypeptide(L)' 'MNKSLEWFGALTAITFSLLVASNSGNEVLGFVLLFVSAIAIGLWSFFGKHYGILVLQFFYATAGIIGVLRWL' A
#
# COMPACT_ATOMS: atom_id res chain seq x y z
N MET A 1 9.05 17.03 -7.16
CA MET A 1 8.30 15.99 -7.90
C MET A 1 8.40 14.71 -7.05
N ASN A 2 7.45 14.27 -6.22
CA ASN A 2 6.02 14.56 -6.07
C ASN A 2 5.59 14.32 -4.60
N LYS A 3 5.53 15.38 -3.75
CA LYS A 3 4.94 15.29 -2.40
C LYS A 3 3.52 14.71 -2.42
N SER A 4 2.80 14.92 -3.52
CA SER A 4 1.47 14.35 -3.74
C SER A 4 1.47 12.82 -3.76
N LEU A 5 2.47 12.13 -4.36
CA LEU A 5 2.51 10.66 -4.35
C LEU A 5 2.82 10.10 -2.95
N GLU A 6 3.70 10.76 -2.21
CA GLU A 6 4.04 10.41 -0.83
C GLU A 6 2.80 10.48 0.06
N TRP A 7 2.11 11.63 0.05
CA TRP A 7 0.91 11.85 0.86
C TRP A 7 -0.28 11.02 0.40
N PHE A 8 -0.46 10.82 -0.92
CA PHE A 8 -1.49 9.93 -1.46
C PHE A 8 -1.26 8.48 -1.05
N GLY A 9 -0.03 8.00 -1.19
CA GLY A 9 0.35 6.67 -0.73
C GLY A 9 0.15 6.52 0.77
N ALA A 10 0.63 7.47 1.57
CA ALA A 10 0.48 7.45 3.03
C ALA A 10 -0.98 7.45 3.49
N LEU A 11 -1.83 8.31 2.91
CA LEU A 11 -3.27 8.34 3.23
C LEU A 11 -3.94 7.02 2.89
N THR A 12 -3.64 6.48 1.70
CA THR A 12 -4.16 5.18 1.25
C THR A 12 -3.69 4.04 2.18
N ALA A 13 -2.43 4.10 2.62
CA ALA A 13 -1.84 3.17 3.60
C ALA A 13 -2.61 3.19 4.94
N ILE A 14 -2.95 4.38 5.43
CA ILE A 14 -3.70 4.56 6.67
C ILE A 14 -5.13 4.03 6.51
N THR A 15 -5.81 4.39 5.41
CA THR A 15 -7.18 3.94 5.15
C THR A 15 -7.26 2.41 5.09
N PHE A 16 -6.34 1.74 4.38
CA PHE A 16 -6.37 0.28 4.35
C PHE A 16 -6.15 -0.33 5.73
N SER A 17 -5.20 0.20 6.51
CA SER A 17 -4.85 -0.35 7.82
C SER A 17 -6.06 -0.33 8.75
N LEU A 18 -6.80 0.78 8.75
CA LEU A 18 -8.04 0.93 9.51
C LEU A 18 -9.13 -0.02 9.00
N LEU A 19 -9.24 -0.17 7.68
CA LEU A 19 -10.31 -0.95 7.06
C LEU A 19 -10.12 -2.47 7.26
N VAL A 20 -8.88 -2.96 7.16
CA VAL A 20 -8.53 -4.35 7.52
C VAL A 20 -8.67 -4.58 9.02
N ALA A 21 -8.25 -3.62 9.87
CA ALA A 21 -8.38 -3.74 11.33
C ALA A 21 -9.84 -3.69 11.81
N SER A 22 -10.72 -3.03 11.08
CA SER A 22 -12.15 -2.92 11.40
C SER A 22 -12.90 -4.27 11.30
N ASN A 23 -12.33 -5.29 10.64
CA ASN A 23 -12.93 -6.62 10.49
C ASN A 23 -14.40 -6.58 10.02
N SER A 24 -14.73 -5.65 9.12
CA SER A 24 -16.11 -5.43 8.66
C SER A 24 -16.50 -6.24 7.41
N GLY A 25 -15.63 -7.16 6.96
CA GLY A 25 -15.83 -7.97 5.75
C GLY A 25 -15.34 -7.30 4.46
N ASN A 26 -14.68 -6.13 4.56
CA ASN A 26 -14.12 -5.40 3.41
C ASN A 26 -12.60 -5.59 3.26
N GLU A 27 -12.03 -6.66 3.82
CA GLU A 27 -10.60 -6.96 3.81
C GLU A 27 -10.00 -6.92 2.40
N VAL A 28 -10.71 -7.43 1.39
CA VAL A 28 -10.31 -7.37 -0.03
C VAL A 28 -10.07 -5.93 -0.49
N LEU A 29 -10.99 -5.02 -0.18
CA LEU A 29 -10.84 -3.60 -0.51
C LEU A 29 -9.59 -3.02 0.19
N GLY A 30 -9.36 -3.41 1.44
CA GLY A 30 -8.17 -3.04 2.20
C GLY A 30 -6.88 -3.51 1.52
N PHE A 31 -6.80 -4.77 1.11
CA PHE A 31 -5.60 -5.28 0.43
C PHE A 31 -5.39 -4.65 -0.96
N VAL A 32 -6.45 -4.29 -1.68
CA VAL A 32 -6.35 -3.49 -2.92
C VAL A 32 -5.81 -2.09 -2.64
N LEU A 33 -6.29 -1.41 -1.59
CA LEU A 33 -5.77 -0.11 -1.16
C LEU A 33 -4.28 -0.20 -0.77
N LEU A 34 -3.86 -1.24 -0.04
CA LEU A 34 -2.45 -1.50 0.28
C LEU A 34 -1.61 -1.63 -1.00
N PHE A 35 -2.10 -2.38 -1.99
CA PHE A 35 -1.39 -2.58 -3.25
C PHE A 35 -1.22 -1.25 -4.03
N VAL A 36 -2.29 -0.45 -4.13
CA VAL A 36 -2.23 0.87 -4.78
C VAL A 36 -1.28 1.81 -4.03
N SER A 37 -1.33 1.81 -2.70
CA SER A 37 -0.41 2.56 -1.85
C SER A 37 1.05 2.15 -2.10
N ALA A 38 1.32 0.85 -2.18
CA ALA A 38 2.65 0.32 -2.39
C ALA A 38 3.25 0.76 -3.74
N ILE A 39 2.44 0.82 -4.80
CA ILE A 39 2.86 1.38 -6.09
C ILE A 39 3.18 2.87 -5.96
N ALA A 40 2.32 3.65 -5.30
CA ALA A 40 2.51 5.09 -5.16
C ALA A 40 3.78 5.45 -4.36
N ILE A 41 3.97 4.84 -3.18
CA ILE A 41 5.16 5.05 -2.35
C ILE A 41 6.39 4.41 -3.00
N GLY A 42 6.21 3.29 -3.72
CA GLY A 42 7.28 2.63 -4.48
C GLY A 42 7.84 3.57 -5.54
N LEU A 43 6.98 4.15 -6.38
CA LEU A 43 7.38 5.14 -7.38
C LEU A 43 8.04 6.36 -6.75
N TRP A 44 7.47 6.91 -5.66
CA TRP A 44 8.09 8.02 -4.94
C TRP A 44 9.48 7.67 -4.41
N SER A 45 9.63 6.50 -3.78
CA SER A 45 10.90 6.06 -3.21
C SER A 45 11.96 5.75 -4.26
N PHE A 46 11.56 5.28 -5.44
CA PHE A 46 12.43 5.08 -6.59
C PHE A 46 13.02 6.39 -7.09
N PHE A 47 12.18 7.42 -7.30
CA PHE A 47 12.65 8.76 -7.71
C PHE A 47 13.43 9.49 -6.60
N GLY A 48 13.05 9.28 -5.34
CA GLY A 48 13.72 9.84 -4.16
C GLY A 48 15.02 9.12 -3.77
N LYS A 49 15.43 8.06 -4.47
CA LYS A 49 16.59 7.21 -4.14
C LYS A 49 16.52 6.61 -2.72
N HIS A 50 15.32 6.39 -2.21
CA HIS A 50 15.08 5.77 -0.90
C HIS A 50 14.92 4.25 -1.05
N TYR A 51 16.02 3.56 -1.38
CA TYR A 51 15.99 2.13 -1.71
C TYR A 51 15.47 1.22 -0.59
N GLY A 52 15.69 1.58 0.69
CA GLY A 52 15.13 0.81 1.81
C GLY A 52 13.60 0.81 1.82
N ILE A 53 12.99 1.97 1.51
CA ILE A 53 11.54 2.10 1.39
C ILE A 53 11.04 1.35 0.16
N LEU A 54 11.78 1.42 -0.96
CA LEU A 54 11.43 0.72 -2.20
C LEU A 54 11.32 -0.80 -1.99
N VAL A 55 12.28 -1.40 -1.28
CA VAL A 55 12.25 -2.83 -0.93
C VAL A 55 11.04 -3.15 -0.03
N LEU A 56 10.74 -2.30 0.96
CA LEU A 56 9.54 -2.49 1.79
C LEU A 56 8.26 -2.48 0.96
N GLN A 57 8.15 -1.56 -0.01
CA GLN A 57 6.96 -1.48 -0.86
C GLN A 57 6.79 -2.72 -1.75
N PHE A 58 7.87 -3.38 -2.17
CA PHE A 58 7.79 -4.66 -2.87
C PHE A 58 7.11 -5.75 -2.01
N PHE A 59 7.47 -5.83 -0.73
CA PHE A 59 6.82 -6.75 0.21
C PHE A 59 5.36 -6.36 0.48
N TYR A 60 5.05 -5.07 0.57
CA TYR A 60 3.67 -4.59 0.73
C TYR A 60 2.79 -4.88 -0.49
N ALA A 61 3.32 -4.72 -1.70
CA ALA A 61 2.61 -5.11 -2.92
C ALA A 61 2.33 -6.62 -2.95
N THR A 62 3.32 -7.44 -2.57
CA THR A 62 3.16 -8.89 -2.47
C THR A 62 2.13 -9.27 -1.40
N ALA A 63 2.17 -8.64 -0.23
CA ALA A 63 1.19 -8.83 0.84
C ALA A 63 -0.22 -8.40 0.43
N GLY A 64 -0.35 -7.33 -0.36
CA GLY A 64 -1.62 -6.92 -0.97
C GLY A 64 -2.19 -8.00 -1.87
N ILE A 65 -1.40 -8.58 -2.76
CA ILE A 65 -1.85 -9.66 -3.65
C ILE A 65 -2.26 -10.91 -2.86
N ILE A 66 -1.40 -11.37 -1.94
CA ILE A 66 -1.69 -12.55 -1.11
C ILE A 66 -2.93 -12.30 -0.25
N GLY A 67 -3.08 -11.09 0.31
CA GLY A 67 -4.23 -10.70 1.10
C GLY A 67 -5.52 -10.72 0.29
N VAL A 68 -5.53 -10.15 -0.92
CA VAL A 68 -6.69 -10.25 -1.82
C VAL A 68 -7.04 -11.70 -2.09
N LEU A 69 -6.08 -12.53 -2.51
CA LEU A 69 -6.33 -13.94 -2.84
C LEU A 69 -6.85 -14.76 -1.64
N ARG A 70 -6.46 -14.42 -0.42
CA ARG A 70 -6.87 -15.13 0.81
C ARG A 70 -8.31 -14.80 1.23
N TRP A 71 -8.76 -13.59 0.96
CA TRP A 71 -10.06 -13.08 1.40
C TRP A 71 -11.09 -12.95 0.27
N LEU A 72 -10.75 -13.43 -0.93
CA LEU A 72 -11.66 -13.58 -2.07
C LEU A 72 -12.54 -14.81 -1.86
#